data_AF-A0A318U682-F1
#
_entry.id   AF-A0A318U682-F1
#
_cell.length_a   1.000
_cell.length_b   1.000
_cell.length_c   1.000
_cell.angle_alpha   90.00
_cell.angle_beta   90.00
_cell.angle_gamma   90.00
#
_symmetry.space_group_name_H-M   'P 1'
#
loop_
_entity.id
_entity.type
_entity.pdbx_description
1 polymer ?
#
loop_
_entity_poly.entity_id
_entity_poly.type
_entity_poly.pdbx_seq_one_letter_code
_entity_poly.pdbx_strand_id
1 'polypeptide(L)' 'KLYESSLQAKFDYHNSIAYAKELAKEEGKLEGKHTAALNIALELKKKRLDNAFIAEVTKLSAEEIEKLDI' A
#
# COMPACT_ATOMS: atom_id res chain seq x y z
N LYS A 1 -28.51 -31.94 13.50
CA LYS A 1 -27.58 -31.78 12.34
C LYS A 1 -27.82 -30.51 11.51
N LEU A 2 -29.04 -29.94 11.43
CA LEU A 2 -29.26 -28.66 10.69
C LEU A 2 -28.69 -27.42 11.40
N TYR A 3 -28.76 -27.39 12.74
CA TYR A 3 -28.38 -26.23 13.55
C TYR A 3 -26.87 -25.93 13.50
N GLU A 4 -26.03 -26.95 13.61
CA GLU A 4 -24.55 -26.83 13.56
C GLU A 4 -24.07 -26.34 12.19
N SER A 5 -24.67 -26.85 11.11
CA SER A 5 -24.33 -26.44 9.73
C SER A 5 -24.62 -24.96 9.47
N SER A 6 -25.74 -24.44 9.99
CA SER A 6 -26.08 -23.02 9.85
C SER A 6 -25.20 -22.09 10.69
N LEU A 7 -24.67 -22.59 11.81
CA LEU A 7 -23.77 -21.83 12.67
C LEU A 7 -22.38 -21.74 12.04
N GLN A 8 -21.88 -22.86 11.51
CA GLN A 8 -20.58 -22.94 10.85
C GLN A 8 -20.52 -22.10 9.57
N ALA A 9 -21.56 -22.15 8.74
CA ALA A 9 -21.64 -21.32 7.53
C ALA A 9 -21.63 -19.81 7.83
N LYS A 10 -22.22 -19.38 8.96
CA LYS A 10 -22.18 -17.98 9.40
C LYS A 10 -20.77 -17.57 9.85
N PHE A 11 -20.06 -18.43 10.57
CA PHE A 11 -18.68 -18.18 10.99
C PHE A 11 -17.72 -18.12 9.79
N ASP A 12 -17.83 -19.02 8.83
CA ASP A 12 -16.98 -19.03 7.63
C ASP A 12 -17.24 -17.77 6.75
N TYR A 13 -18.49 -17.35 6.64
CA TYR A 13 -18.85 -16.11 5.96
C TYR A 13 -18.33 -14.86 6.70
N HIS A 14 -18.39 -14.83 8.03
CA HIS A 14 -17.84 -13.73 8.81
C HIS A 14 -16.31 -13.67 8.75
N ASN A 15 -15.64 -14.83 8.80
CA ASN A 15 -14.19 -14.93 8.69
C ASN A 15 -13.69 -14.51 7.31
N SER A 16 -14.39 -14.89 6.23
CA SER A 16 -14.03 -14.47 4.87
C SER A 16 -14.18 -12.95 4.66
N ILE A 17 -15.23 -12.33 5.21
CA ILE A 17 -15.38 -10.86 5.15
C ILE A 17 -14.32 -10.16 6.00
N ALA A 18 -14.02 -10.67 7.20
CA ALA A 18 -12.99 -10.11 8.06
C ALA A 18 -11.60 -10.19 7.40
N TYR A 19 -11.28 -11.33 6.78
CA TYR A 19 -10.04 -11.53 6.05
C TYR A 19 -9.94 -10.60 4.83
N ALA A 20 -11.01 -10.46 4.06
CA ALA A 20 -11.06 -9.52 2.93
C ALA A 20 -10.87 -8.05 3.37
N LYS A 21 -11.41 -7.67 4.54
CA LYS A 21 -11.22 -6.32 5.09
C LYS A 21 -9.81 -6.06 5.59
N GLU A 22 -9.17 -7.05 6.23
CA GLU A 22 -7.77 -6.94 6.64
C GLU A 22 -6.86 -6.79 5.43
N LEU A 23 -7.04 -7.62 4.39
CA LEU A 23 -6.30 -7.50 3.13
C LEU A 23 -6.49 -6.13 2.48
N ALA A 24 -7.73 -5.65 2.34
CA ALA A 24 -8.00 -4.33 1.75
C ALA A 24 -7.39 -3.18 2.56
N LYS A 25 -7.31 -3.31 3.89
CA LYS A 25 -6.70 -2.32 4.78
C LYS A 25 -5.17 -2.35 4.69
N GLU A 26 -4.57 -3.54 4.56
CA GLU A 26 -3.15 -3.68 4.32
C GLU A 26 -2.76 -3.14 2.94
N GLU A 27 -3.50 -3.49 1.89
CA GLU A 27 -3.31 -2.96 0.53
C GLU A 27 -3.46 -1.44 0.50
N GLY A 28 -4.52 -0.88 1.08
CA GLY A 28 -4.71 0.58 1.14
C GLY A 28 -3.59 1.30 1.93
N LYS A 29 -3.03 0.67 2.95
CA LYS A 29 -1.89 1.21 3.72
C LYS A 29 -0.59 1.13 2.92
N LEU A 30 -0.39 0.08 2.13
CA LEU A 30 0.77 -0.08 1.25
C LEU A 30 0.70 0.90 0.08
N GLU A 31 -0.46 1.01 -0.59
CA GLU A 31 -0.69 1.99 -1.66
C GLU A 31 -0.51 3.42 -1.17
N GLY A 32 -1.05 3.76 0.02
CA GLY A 32 -0.88 5.08 0.62
C GLY A 32 0.57 5.43 0.95
N LYS A 33 1.36 4.45 1.42
CA LYS A 33 2.79 4.65 1.67
C LYS A 33 3.57 4.84 0.37
N HIS A 34 3.25 4.06 -0.66
CA HIS A 34 3.92 4.14 -1.95
C HIS A 34 3.62 5.46 -2.66
N THR A 35 2.34 5.88 -2.69
CA THR A 35 1.95 7.19 -3.23
C THR A 35 2.55 8.36 -2.45
N ALA A 36 2.63 8.26 -1.12
CA ALA A 36 3.31 9.28 -0.31
C ALA A 36 4.81 9.37 -0.65
N ALA A 37 5.50 8.23 -0.81
CA ALA A 37 6.90 8.20 -1.20
C ALA A 37 7.13 8.82 -2.59
N LEU A 38 6.27 8.50 -3.57
CA LEU A 38 6.33 9.09 -4.91
C LEU A 38 6.09 10.61 -4.89
N ASN A 39 5.09 11.07 -4.13
CA ASN A 39 4.81 12.50 -3.99
C ASN A 39 5.97 13.26 -3.33
N ILE A 40 6.58 12.68 -2.29
CA ILE A 40 7.77 13.25 -1.66
C ILE A 40 8.91 13.30 -2.67
N ALA A 41 9.17 12.23 -3.41
CA ALA A 41 10.22 12.21 -4.43
C ALA A 41 9.98 13.25 -5.53
N LEU A 42 8.73 13.43 -5.98
CA LEU A 42 8.36 14.46 -6.95
C LEU A 42 8.66 15.87 -6.43
N GLU A 43 8.25 16.18 -5.20
CA GLU A 43 8.51 17.48 -4.58
C GLU A 43 10.01 17.74 -4.36
N LEU A 44 10.78 16.71 -3.99
CA LEU A 44 12.23 16.83 -3.86
C LEU A 44 12.91 17.03 -5.23
N LYS A 45 12.45 16.34 -6.28
CA LYS A 45 12.95 16.47 -7.65
C LYS A 45 12.64 17.85 -8.24
N LYS A 46 11.44 18.40 -7.97
CA LYS A 46 11.09 19.81 -8.32
C LYS A 46 12.02 20.82 -7.64
N LYS A 47 12.48 20.53 -6.43
CA LYS A 47 13.47 21.34 -5.70
C LYS A 47 14.91 21.15 -6.19
N ARG A 48 15.12 20.34 -7.24
CA ARG A 48 16.43 20.00 -7.83
C ARG A 48 17.40 19.40 -6.79
N LEU A 49 16.88 18.61 -5.86
CA LEU A 49 17.71 17.83 -4.94
C LEU A 49 18.29 16.62 -5.66
N ASP A 50 19.44 16.14 -5.19
CA ASP A 50 20.14 15.02 -5.80
C ASP A 50 19.31 13.74 -5.73
N ASN A 51 19.25 13.00 -6.83
CA ASN A 51 18.53 11.72 -6.92
C ASN A 51 19.00 10.72 -5.86
N ALA A 52 20.28 10.77 -5.46
CA ALA A 52 20.82 9.94 -4.38
C ALA A 52 20.17 10.25 -3.02
N PHE A 53 19.96 11.53 -2.71
CA PHE A 53 19.29 11.96 -1.48
C PHE A 53 17.79 11.61 -1.52
N ILE A 54 17.16 11.77 -2.68
CA ILE A 54 15.75 11.38 -2.88
C ILE A 54 15.58 9.88 -2.64
N ALA A 55 16.47 9.05 -3.18
CA ALA A 55 16.47 7.59 -2.97
C ALA A 55 16.64 7.23 -1.49
N GLU A 56 17.53 7.92 -0.77
CA GLU A 56 17.74 7.69 0.66
C GLU A 56 16.50 7.99 1.51
N VAL A 57 15.84 9.12 1.25
CA VAL A 57 14.69 9.62 2.01
C VAL A 57 13.42 8.82 1.69
N THR A 58 13.17 8.55 0.42
CA THR A 58 11.92 7.91 -0.02
C THR A 58 12.00 6.39 -0.10
N LYS A 59 13.22 5.84 0.01
CA LYS A 59 13.52 4.42 -0.22
C LYS A 59 13.11 3.93 -1.61
N LEU A 60 12.91 4.85 -2.55
CA LEU A 60 12.67 4.55 -3.96
C LEU A 60 13.99 4.29 -4.68
N SER A 61 13.89 3.49 -5.73
CA SER A 61 14.99 3.19 -6.63
C SER A 61 15.34 4.42 -7.47
N ALA A 62 16.60 4.59 -7.87
CA ALA A 62 16.99 5.67 -8.78
C ALA A 62 16.17 5.64 -10.08
N GLU A 63 15.85 4.45 -10.60
CA GLU A 63 15.00 4.26 -11.78
C GLU A 63 13.58 4.79 -11.59
N GLU A 64 13.00 4.62 -10.39
CA GLU A 64 11.65 5.13 -10.08
C GLU A 64 11.67 6.65 -9.97
N ILE A 65 12.74 7.21 -9.42
CA ILE A 65 12.95 8.65 -9.31
C ILE A 65 13.18 9.28 -10.69
N GLU A 66 13.89 8.60 -11.60
CA GLU A 66 14.07 9.06 -12.98
C GLU A 66 12.75 9.04 -13.75
N LYS A 67 11.93 7.99 -13.58
CA LYS A 67 10.59 7.86 -14.18
C LYS A 67 9.56 8.85 -13.66
N LEU A 68 9.81 9.49 -12.51
CA LEU A 68 9.01 10.62 -12.04
C LEU A 68 9.26 11.82 -12.95
N ASP A 69 8.51 11.91 -14.05
CA ASP A 69 8.53 13.05 -14.96
C ASP A 69 7.97 14.30 -14.28
N ILE A 70 8.58 15.46 -14.57
CA ILE A 70 8.16 16.79 -14.10
C ILE A 70 7.54 17.56 -15.26
#